data_AF-A0A840G168-F1
#
_entry.id   AF-A0A840G168-F1
#
_cell.length_a   1.000
_cell.length_b   1.000
_cell.length_c   1.000
_cell.angle_alpha   90.00
_cell.angle_beta   90.00
_cell.angle_gamma   90.00
#
_symmetry.space_group_name_H-M   'P 1'
#
loop_
_entity.id
_entity.type
_entity.pdbx_description
1 polymer ?
#
loop_
_entity_poly.entity_id
_entity_poly.type
_entity_poly.pdbx_seq_one_letter_code
_entity_poly.pdbx_strand_id
1 'polypeptide(L)'
;MSADGERWVLLNASPDIGAQLRASPALWPRHGLRDSPIEAVVLMDSQIDHVAGLLSLREGSRLQLYCTPESHEDLTGSLPLLKALESYSGVRWHPMPLEPGGGAWHEVAGLRLQAVPVPGKAPPYSPRRQAEARSDNAAVMIEDSASGRRLFYAPGLARVGEAERRCLDGCDTVLVDGTFWSEDEMVVAGLGKKHAADMGHLPQCDGPHGPGMLRALDACAARRKVLIHINNSNPILDEDGPERAELVRRGIEVAFDGMELEI
;
A
#
# COMPACT_ATOMS: atom_id res chain seq x y z
N MET A 1 -4.06 10.55 -1.16
CA MET A 1 -4.43 10.87 -2.57
C MET A 1 -5.64 11.78 -2.59
N SER A 2 -5.78 12.62 -3.60
CA SER A 2 -6.90 13.56 -3.77
C SER A 2 -7.14 13.83 -5.26
N ALA A 3 -8.40 14.05 -5.65
CA ALA A 3 -8.76 14.51 -7.00
C ALA A 3 -8.78 16.04 -7.11
N ASP A 4 -8.92 16.76 -6.00
CA ASP A 4 -9.18 18.21 -5.98
C ASP A 4 -8.22 19.01 -5.07
N GLY A 5 -7.30 18.34 -4.36
CA GLY A 5 -6.37 18.94 -3.41
C GLY A 5 -7.00 19.34 -2.06
N GLU A 6 -8.32 19.15 -1.91
CA GLU A 6 -9.09 19.57 -0.74
C GLU A 6 -9.59 18.35 0.05
N ARG A 7 -10.06 17.32 -0.63
CA ARG A 7 -10.58 16.08 -0.03
C ARG A 7 -9.63 14.95 -0.27
N TRP A 8 -9.22 14.28 0.79
CA TRP A 8 -8.14 13.31 0.77
C TRP A 8 -8.61 11.93 1.19
N VAL A 9 -8.11 10.92 0.48
CA VAL A 9 -8.21 9.52 0.87
C VAL A 9 -6.83 9.06 1.33
N LEU A 10 -6.77 8.46 2.51
CA LEU A 10 -5.56 7.89 3.07
C LEU A 10 -5.45 6.41 2.68
N LEU A 11 -4.30 5.99 2.16
CA LEU A 11 -3.98 4.59 1.89
C LEU A 11 -3.12 4.07 3.04
N ASN A 12 -3.64 3.10 3.80
CA ASN A 12 -3.11 2.63 5.09
C ASN A 12 -3.06 3.75 6.15
N ALA A 13 -2.98 3.38 7.43
CA ALA A 13 -2.80 4.32 8.54
C ALA A 13 -1.61 3.86 9.39
N SER A 14 -0.44 4.43 9.10
CA SER A 14 0.82 4.01 9.72
C SER A 14 0.91 4.37 11.22
N PRO A 15 1.75 3.69 12.02
CA PRO A 15 2.07 4.13 13.37
C PRO A 15 2.52 5.60 13.45
N ASP A 16 3.17 6.08 12.40
CA ASP A 16 3.73 7.44 12.29
C ASP A 16 2.72 8.47 11.76
N ILE A 17 1.44 8.11 11.61
CA ILE A 17 0.41 8.98 11.02
C ILE A 17 0.37 10.37 11.67
N GLY A 18 0.59 10.48 12.98
CA GLY A 18 0.62 11.78 13.66
C GLY A 18 1.74 12.70 13.14
N ALA A 19 2.92 12.15 12.86
CA ALA A 19 4.03 12.91 12.27
C ALA A 19 3.74 13.23 10.80
N GLN A 20 3.24 12.26 10.04
CA GLN A 20 2.87 12.43 8.63
C GLN A 20 1.83 13.54 8.44
N LEU A 21 0.77 13.57 9.27
CA LEU A 21 -0.25 14.64 9.20
C LEU A 21 0.32 16.02 9.53
N ARG A 22 1.24 16.12 10.50
CA ARG A 22 1.90 17.40 10.83
C ARG A 22 2.83 17.87 9.72
N ALA A 23 3.49 16.95 9.02
CA ALA A 23 4.41 17.26 7.93
C ALA A 23 3.69 17.62 6.62
N SER A 24 2.39 17.36 6.50
CA SER A 24 1.60 17.56 5.28
C SER A 24 0.51 18.62 5.44
N PRO A 25 0.78 19.92 5.17
CA PRO A 25 -0.18 21.01 5.34
C PRO A 25 -1.50 20.82 4.60
N ALA A 26 -1.49 20.11 3.46
CA ALA A 26 -2.70 19.80 2.71
C ALA A 26 -3.73 19.00 3.52
N LEU A 27 -3.28 18.24 4.53
CA LEU A 27 -4.10 17.41 5.42
C LEU A 27 -4.48 18.10 6.73
N TRP A 28 -4.14 19.38 6.91
CA TRP A 28 -4.51 20.11 8.12
C TRP A 28 -5.99 20.49 8.12
N PRO A 29 -6.66 20.51 9.29
CA PRO A 29 -8.02 21.04 9.42
C PRO A 29 -8.10 22.47 8.89
N ARG A 30 -9.10 22.78 8.05
CA ARG A 30 -9.30 24.09 7.42
C ARG A 30 -10.56 24.81 7.91
N HIS A 31 -11.56 24.07 8.39
CA HIS A 31 -12.90 24.60 8.62
C HIS A 31 -13.46 24.26 10.01
N GLY A 32 -13.70 25.27 10.85
CA GLY A 32 -14.41 25.07 12.12
C GLY A 32 -13.58 24.35 13.20
N LEU A 33 -14.26 23.85 14.24
CA LEU A 33 -13.61 23.35 15.47
C LEU A 33 -13.19 21.88 15.42
N ARG A 34 -13.81 21.08 14.54
CA ARG A 34 -13.51 19.66 14.32
C ARG A 34 -13.59 19.38 12.83
N ASP A 35 -12.44 19.36 12.19
CA ASP A 35 -12.33 19.17 10.76
C ASP A 35 -11.11 18.32 10.42
N SER A 36 -11.22 17.65 9.29
CA SER A 36 -10.17 16.81 8.72
C SER A 36 -10.45 16.73 7.23
N PRO A 37 -9.47 17.09 6.37
CA PRO A 37 -9.55 16.86 4.93
C PRO A 37 -9.66 15.36 4.55
N ILE A 38 -9.39 14.45 5.49
CA ILE A 38 -9.41 13.00 5.26
C ILE A 38 -10.86 12.50 5.28
N GLU A 39 -11.39 12.17 4.10
CA GLU A 39 -12.74 11.65 3.90
C GLU A 39 -12.85 10.14 4.18
N ALA A 40 -11.77 9.40 3.89
CA ALA A 40 -11.75 7.95 4.03
C ALA A 40 -10.34 7.40 4.23
N VAL A 41 -10.28 6.21 4.82
CA VAL A 41 -9.08 5.37 4.90
C VAL A 41 -9.33 4.08 4.13
N VAL A 42 -8.38 3.69 3.27
CA VAL A 42 -8.39 2.42 2.53
C VAL A 42 -7.23 1.58 3.03
N LEU A 43 -7.50 0.37 3.50
CA LEU A 43 -6.47 -0.55 3.99
C LEU A 43 -6.17 -1.63 2.96
N MET A 44 -4.90 -1.80 2.66
CA MET A 44 -4.43 -2.85 1.74
C MET A 44 -4.46 -4.24 2.41
N ASP A 45 -4.24 -4.26 3.72
CA ASP A 45 -4.21 -5.45 4.54
C ASP A 45 -4.44 -5.08 6.02
N SER A 46 -4.22 -6.05 6.90
CA SER A 46 -4.32 -5.92 8.35
C SER A 46 -2.94 -5.87 9.03
N GLN A 47 -1.85 -5.55 8.34
CA GLN A 47 -0.54 -5.48 8.98
C GLN A 47 -0.45 -4.30 9.97
N ILE A 48 0.29 -4.46 11.07
CA ILE A 48 0.31 -3.49 12.19
C ILE A 48 0.82 -2.11 11.73
N ASP A 49 1.85 -2.11 10.91
CA ASP A 49 2.41 -0.95 10.20
C ASP A 49 1.42 -0.25 9.26
N HIS A 50 0.33 -0.91 8.87
CA HIS A 50 -0.72 -0.34 8.03
C HIS A 50 -2.00 0.06 8.78
N VAL A 51 -2.16 -0.34 10.05
CA VAL A 51 -3.43 -0.12 10.79
C VAL A 51 -3.27 0.55 12.14
N ALA A 52 -2.08 0.57 12.75
CA ALA A 52 -1.87 1.12 14.09
C ALA A 52 -2.26 2.60 14.18
N GLY A 53 -2.07 3.36 13.09
CA GLY A 53 -2.43 4.77 13.00
C GLY A 53 -3.92 5.05 13.11
N LEU A 54 -4.79 4.07 12.88
CA LEU A 54 -6.25 4.24 13.01
C LEU A 54 -6.63 4.75 14.40
N LEU A 55 -5.94 4.31 15.45
CA LEU A 55 -6.18 4.76 16.82
C LEU A 55 -5.89 6.25 17.02
N SER A 56 -4.98 6.81 16.24
CA SER A 56 -4.65 8.24 16.26
C SER A 56 -5.73 9.11 15.61
N LEU A 57 -6.64 8.51 14.82
CA LEU A 57 -7.75 9.18 14.16
C LEU A 57 -9.06 9.21 14.98
N ARG A 58 -9.08 8.57 16.16
CA ARG A 58 -10.28 8.36 17.00
C ARG A 58 -11.04 9.62 17.42
N GLU A 59 -10.39 10.78 17.43
CA GLU A 59 -10.97 12.06 17.88
C GLU A 59 -11.72 12.81 16.76
N GLY A 60 -11.63 12.29 15.52
CA GLY A 60 -12.27 12.86 14.35
C GLY A 60 -13.76 12.50 14.18
N SER A 61 -14.27 12.76 12.99
CA SER A 61 -15.60 12.31 12.55
C SER A 61 -15.63 10.78 12.35
N ARG A 62 -16.82 10.23 12.12
CA ARG A 62 -16.98 8.79 11.91
C ARG A 62 -16.13 8.29 10.75
N LEU A 63 -15.21 7.38 11.05
CA LEU A 63 -14.20 6.89 10.12
C LEU A 63 -14.86 6.09 8.99
N GLN A 64 -14.74 6.56 7.74
CA GLN A 64 -15.10 5.78 6.56
C GLN A 64 -13.93 4.84 6.23
N LEU A 65 -14.11 3.54 6.48
CA LEU A 65 -13.05 2.55 6.34
C LEU A 65 -13.36 1.58 5.20
N TYR A 66 -12.48 1.54 4.22
CA TYR A 66 -12.54 0.64 3.08
C TYR A 66 -11.51 -0.45 3.26
N CYS A 67 -11.94 -1.70 3.37
CA CYS A 67 -11.03 -2.84 3.47
C CYS A 67 -11.73 -4.15 3.09
N THR A 68 -10.92 -5.17 2.84
CA THR A 68 -11.39 -6.52 2.56
C THR A 68 -12.15 -7.11 3.77
N PRO A 69 -13.13 -8.00 3.57
CA PRO A 69 -13.77 -8.76 4.65
C PRO A 69 -12.76 -9.42 5.59
N GLU A 70 -11.71 -9.99 5.01
CA GLU A 70 -10.56 -10.59 5.68
C GLU A 70 -9.86 -9.64 6.65
N SER A 71 -9.56 -8.42 6.21
CA SER A 71 -8.93 -7.41 7.06
C SER A 71 -9.89 -6.93 8.13
N HIS A 72 -11.18 -6.76 7.81
CA HIS A 72 -12.20 -6.40 8.78
C HIS A 72 -12.36 -7.48 9.88
N GLU A 73 -12.33 -8.76 9.52
CA GLU A 73 -12.34 -9.87 10.48
C GLU A 73 -11.13 -9.84 11.41
N ASP A 74 -9.92 -9.65 10.88
CA ASP A 74 -8.72 -9.52 11.71
C ASP A 74 -8.82 -8.32 12.67
N LEU A 75 -9.33 -7.18 12.18
CA LEU A 75 -9.40 -5.92 12.93
C LEU A 75 -10.59 -5.83 13.91
N THR A 76 -11.49 -6.81 13.88
CA THR A 76 -12.57 -7.00 14.87
C THR A 76 -12.32 -8.20 15.78
N GLY A 77 -11.51 -9.17 15.33
CA GLY A 77 -11.14 -10.38 16.05
C GLY A 77 -9.79 -10.25 16.75
N SER A 78 -8.73 -10.73 16.09
CA SER A 78 -7.40 -10.92 16.69
C SER A 78 -6.68 -9.62 17.06
N LEU A 79 -6.91 -8.54 16.31
CA LEU A 79 -6.40 -7.21 16.63
C LEU A 79 -7.58 -6.23 16.65
N PRO A 80 -8.36 -6.17 17.75
CA PRO A 80 -9.70 -5.57 17.77
C PRO A 80 -9.71 -4.03 17.78
N LEU A 81 -8.99 -3.38 16.85
CA LEU A 81 -8.90 -1.91 16.74
C LEU A 81 -10.26 -1.29 16.42
N LEU A 82 -11.04 -1.91 15.53
CA LEU A 82 -12.34 -1.35 15.14
C LEU A 82 -13.31 -1.36 16.32
N LYS A 83 -13.28 -2.40 17.16
CA LYS A 83 -14.06 -2.45 18.40
C LYS A 83 -13.70 -1.33 19.37
N ALA A 84 -12.41 -1.00 19.49
CA ALA A 84 -11.98 0.13 20.30
C ALA A 84 -12.51 1.45 19.73
N LEU A 85 -12.40 1.65 18.41
CA LEU A 85 -12.84 2.87 17.73
C LEU A 85 -14.35 3.11 17.78
N GLU A 86 -15.18 2.05 17.91
CA GLU A 86 -16.62 2.19 18.13
C GLU A 86 -16.98 3.00 19.39
N SER A 87 -16.11 3.02 20.40
CA SER A 87 -16.32 3.84 21.61
C SER A 87 -15.90 5.31 21.46
N TYR A 88 -15.37 5.70 20.30
CA TYR A 88 -14.86 7.04 20.00
C TYR A 88 -15.56 7.61 18.76
N SER A 89 -14.86 7.73 17.63
CA SER A 89 -15.40 8.24 16.37
C SER A 89 -16.46 7.34 15.76
N GLY A 90 -16.46 6.05 16.09
CA GLY A 90 -17.19 5.02 15.35
C GLY A 90 -16.52 4.71 14.01
N VAL A 91 -16.87 3.56 13.44
CA VAL A 91 -16.41 3.14 12.11
C VAL A 91 -17.62 2.91 11.22
N ARG A 92 -17.50 3.28 9.94
CA ARG A 92 -18.40 2.84 8.88
C ARG A 92 -17.58 2.05 7.89
N TRP A 93 -17.75 0.73 7.93
CA TRP A 93 -17.06 -0.19 7.03
C TRP A 93 -17.72 -0.21 5.64
N HIS A 94 -16.88 -0.16 4.62
CA HIS A 94 -17.21 -0.32 3.21
C HIS A 94 -16.42 -1.54 2.68
N PRO A 95 -17.07 -2.70 2.46
CA PRO A 95 -16.38 -3.91 2.04
C PRO A 95 -15.75 -3.78 0.66
N MET A 96 -14.51 -4.24 0.52
CA MET A 96 -13.79 -4.36 -0.76
C MET A 96 -13.35 -5.82 -1.00
N PRO A 97 -14.26 -6.74 -1.38
CA PRO A 97 -13.90 -8.14 -1.59
C PRO A 97 -12.89 -8.30 -2.74
N LEU A 98 -11.99 -9.27 -2.61
CA LEU A 98 -11.00 -9.59 -3.64
C LEU A 98 -11.58 -10.59 -4.63
N GLU A 99 -11.86 -10.12 -5.85
CA GLU A 99 -12.45 -10.93 -6.92
C GLU A 99 -11.44 -11.13 -8.07
N PRO A 100 -11.49 -12.28 -8.79
CA PRO A 100 -10.69 -12.46 -10.00
C PRO A 100 -10.98 -11.35 -11.02
N GLY A 101 -9.98 -10.54 -11.36
CA GLY A 101 -10.14 -9.39 -12.26
C GLY A 101 -10.48 -8.06 -11.58
N GLY A 102 -10.55 -8.03 -10.24
CA GLY A 102 -10.85 -6.85 -9.43
C GLY A 102 -12.31 -6.81 -8.99
N GLY A 103 -12.56 -6.33 -7.76
CA GLY A 103 -13.89 -6.23 -7.16
C GLY A 103 -14.73 -5.05 -7.69
N ALA A 104 -15.73 -4.62 -6.94
CA ALA A 104 -16.51 -3.44 -7.30
C ALA A 104 -15.67 -2.15 -7.26
N TRP A 105 -16.03 -1.18 -8.11
CA TRP A 105 -15.50 0.18 -8.03
C TRP A 105 -16.26 0.99 -6.98
N HIS A 106 -15.52 1.76 -6.19
CA HIS A 106 -16.04 2.67 -5.17
C HIS A 106 -15.67 4.11 -5.51
N GLU A 107 -16.65 5.01 -5.51
CA GLU A 107 -16.42 6.46 -5.68
C GLU A 107 -16.14 7.10 -4.32
N VAL A 108 -14.96 7.70 -4.15
CA VAL A 108 -14.53 8.33 -2.90
C VAL A 108 -13.75 9.60 -3.21
N ALA A 109 -14.22 10.75 -2.69
CA ALA A 109 -13.56 12.05 -2.87
C ALA A 109 -13.20 12.40 -4.35
N GLY A 110 -14.06 12.01 -5.30
CA GLY A 110 -13.83 12.25 -6.74
C GLY A 110 -12.91 11.24 -7.43
N LEU A 111 -12.43 10.23 -6.72
CA LEU A 111 -11.62 9.12 -7.24
C LEU A 111 -12.45 7.83 -7.30
N ARG A 112 -12.10 6.97 -8.25
CA ARG A 112 -12.60 5.60 -8.36
C ARG A 112 -11.57 4.62 -7.83
N LEU A 113 -11.98 3.77 -6.90
CA LEU A 113 -11.11 2.82 -6.22
C LEU A 113 -11.61 1.38 -6.42
N GLN A 114 -10.73 0.46 -6.75
CA GLN A 114 -11.05 -0.96 -6.88
C GLN A 114 -9.97 -1.81 -6.21
N ALA A 115 -10.37 -2.74 -5.35
CA ALA A 115 -9.44 -3.70 -4.78
C ALA A 115 -9.13 -4.80 -5.80
N VAL A 116 -7.85 -5.14 -5.90
CA VAL A 116 -7.32 -6.16 -6.81
C VAL A 116 -6.57 -7.21 -5.97
N PRO A 117 -6.88 -8.52 -6.12
CA PRO A 117 -6.11 -9.55 -5.45
C PRO A 117 -4.67 -9.55 -5.94
N VAL A 118 -3.72 -9.52 -5.02
CA VAL A 118 -2.30 -9.73 -5.32
C VAL A 118 -1.69 -10.77 -4.38
N PRO A 119 -0.70 -11.56 -4.83
CA PRO A 119 -0.03 -12.54 -3.97
C PRO A 119 0.61 -11.86 -2.76
N GLY A 120 0.26 -12.33 -1.56
CA GLY A 120 0.75 -11.76 -0.30
C GLY A 120 0.75 -12.76 0.85
N LYS A 121 0.79 -12.25 2.09
CA LYS A 121 0.68 -13.03 3.32
C LYS A 121 -0.10 -12.25 4.37
N ALA A 122 -1.05 -12.91 5.03
CA ALA A 122 -1.72 -12.37 6.20
C ALA A 122 -0.70 -12.05 7.31
N PRO A 123 -0.98 -11.07 8.21
CA PRO A 123 -0.04 -10.72 9.28
C PRO A 123 0.17 -11.87 10.27
N PRO A 124 1.30 -11.91 11.00
CA PRO A 124 1.63 -13.02 11.91
C PRO A 124 0.59 -13.31 13.00
N TYR A 125 -0.18 -12.30 13.42
CA TYR A 125 -1.21 -12.45 14.44
C TYR A 125 -2.53 -13.00 13.88
N SER A 126 -2.71 -13.00 12.55
CA SER A 126 -3.94 -13.46 11.92
C SER A 126 -4.05 -14.99 12.02
N PRO A 127 -5.23 -15.54 12.38
CA PRO A 127 -5.49 -16.98 12.32
C PRO A 127 -5.28 -17.57 10.93
N ARG A 128 -5.34 -16.73 9.89
CA ARG A 128 -5.18 -17.11 8.48
C ARG A 128 -3.72 -17.19 8.05
N ARG A 129 -2.76 -16.81 8.90
CA ARG A 129 -1.31 -16.82 8.58
C ARG A 129 -0.81 -18.19 8.09
N GLN A 130 -1.37 -19.27 8.62
CA GLN A 130 -0.99 -20.65 8.26
C GLN A 130 -1.99 -21.32 7.30
N ALA A 131 -3.04 -20.63 6.87
CA ALA A 131 -3.97 -21.19 5.91
C ALA A 131 -3.32 -21.23 4.52
N GLU A 132 -3.36 -22.39 3.85
CA GLU A 132 -2.89 -22.57 2.46
C GLU A 132 -3.79 -21.82 1.45
N ALA A 133 -5.01 -21.46 1.85
CA ALA A 133 -5.97 -20.77 1.00
C ALA A 133 -5.59 -19.31 0.79
N ARG A 134 -5.38 -18.93 -0.48
CA ARG A 134 -5.33 -17.56 -1.02
C ARG A 134 -5.00 -16.49 0.03
N SER A 135 -3.74 -16.40 0.39
CA SER A 135 -3.22 -15.27 1.18
C SER A 135 -3.08 -14.03 0.30
N ASP A 136 -4.12 -13.70 -0.46
CA ASP A 136 -4.11 -12.54 -1.32
C ASP A 136 -4.17 -11.29 -0.43
N ASN A 137 -3.22 -10.37 -0.62
CA ASN A 137 -3.31 -9.02 -0.11
C ASN A 137 -4.12 -8.18 -1.11
N ALA A 138 -4.62 -7.02 -0.67
CA ALA A 138 -5.22 -6.09 -1.60
C ALA A 138 -4.15 -5.16 -2.17
N ALA A 139 -4.08 -5.08 -3.50
CA ALA A 139 -3.64 -3.86 -4.16
C ALA A 139 -4.87 -3.01 -4.47
N VAL A 140 -4.66 -1.73 -4.76
CA VAL A 140 -5.77 -0.85 -5.18
C VAL A 140 -5.45 -0.21 -6.51
N MET A 141 -6.39 -0.36 -7.43
CA MET A 141 -6.47 0.41 -8.66
C MET A 141 -7.19 1.72 -8.36
N ILE A 142 -6.57 2.84 -8.76
CA ILE A 142 -7.09 4.19 -8.54
C ILE A 142 -7.27 4.82 -9.92
N GLU A 143 -8.46 5.33 -10.20
CA GLU A 143 -8.78 6.04 -11.43
C GLU A 143 -9.27 7.45 -11.09
N ASP A 144 -8.68 8.45 -11.73
CA ASP A 144 -9.24 9.80 -11.75
C ASP A 144 -10.38 9.83 -12.78
N SER A 145 -11.61 9.98 -12.30
CA SER A 145 -12.82 10.01 -13.13
C SER A 145 -12.82 11.13 -14.17
N ALA A 146 -12.08 12.23 -13.94
CA ALA A 146 -12.05 13.36 -14.86
C ALA A 146 -11.13 13.11 -16.07
N SER A 147 -9.92 12.59 -15.82
CA SER A 147 -8.92 12.35 -16.88
C SER A 147 -8.92 10.92 -17.42
N GLY A 148 -9.49 9.97 -16.69
CA GLY A 148 -9.43 8.53 -16.97
C GLY A 148 -8.06 7.90 -16.68
N ARG A 149 -7.12 8.67 -16.09
CA ARG A 149 -5.78 8.18 -15.77
C ARG A 149 -5.80 7.24 -14.58
N ARG A 150 -4.89 6.27 -14.60
CA ARG A 150 -4.86 5.18 -13.62
C ARG A 150 -3.53 5.05 -12.90
N LEU A 151 -3.63 4.81 -11.59
CA LEU A 151 -2.52 4.44 -10.72
C LEU A 151 -2.77 3.06 -10.10
N PHE A 152 -1.77 2.18 -10.17
CA PHE A 152 -1.77 0.92 -9.43
C PHE A 152 -0.91 1.04 -8.18
N TYR A 153 -1.53 0.86 -7.00
CA TYR A 153 -0.85 0.89 -5.72
C TYR A 153 -0.79 -0.53 -5.12
N ALA A 154 0.43 -1.07 -5.02
CA ALA A 154 0.68 -2.42 -4.50
C ALA A 154 1.97 -2.43 -3.65
N PRO A 155 1.93 -1.89 -2.42
CA PRO A 155 3.12 -1.73 -1.57
C PRO A 155 3.69 -3.06 -1.06
N GLY A 156 2.88 -4.13 -1.06
CA GLY A 156 3.33 -5.50 -0.79
C GLY A 156 2.96 -6.40 -1.96
N LEU A 157 3.95 -6.98 -2.64
CA LEU A 157 3.75 -7.82 -3.81
C LEU A 157 4.72 -9.01 -3.82
N ALA A 158 4.21 -10.20 -3.54
CA ALA A 158 5.06 -11.40 -3.43
C ALA A 158 5.51 -11.96 -4.78
N ARG A 159 4.79 -11.65 -5.87
CA ARG A 159 5.08 -12.14 -7.23
C ARG A 159 4.36 -11.28 -8.27
N VAL A 160 4.98 -11.14 -9.44
CA VAL A 160 4.32 -10.60 -10.65
C VAL A 160 4.05 -11.76 -11.62
N GLY A 161 2.82 -12.25 -11.65
CA GLY A 161 2.32 -13.18 -12.66
C GLY A 161 1.55 -12.46 -13.78
N GLU A 162 0.80 -13.21 -14.58
CA GLU A 162 0.03 -12.64 -15.69
C GLU A 162 -1.06 -11.66 -15.23
N ALA A 163 -1.70 -11.94 -14.09
CA ALA A 163 -2.77 -11.09 -13.57
C ALA A 163 -2.21 -9.74 -13.12
N GLU A 164 -1.15 -9.76 -12.33
CA GLU A 164 -0.49 -8.56 -11.82
C GLU A 164 0.13 -7.76 -12.98
N ARG A 165 0.71 -8.46 -13.97
CA ARG A 165 1.24 -7.82 -15.17
C ARG A 165 0.17 -7.05 -15.95
N ARG A 166 -1.03 -7.61 -16.10
CA ARG A 166 -2.16 -6.90 -16.73
C ARG A 166 -2.55 -5.64 -15.96
N CYS A 167 -2.48 -5.67 -14.63
CA CYS A 167 -2.73 -4.48 -13.81
C CYS A 167 -1.66 -3.41 -14.02
N LEU A 168 -0.37 -3.80 -14.01
CA LEU A 168 0.75 -2.90 -14.26
C LEU A 168 0.65 -2.25 -15.65
N ASP A 169 0.38 -3.03 -16.69
CA ASP A 169 0.30 -2.54 -18.08
C ASP A 169 -0.97 -1.70 -18.34
N GLY A 170 -1.98 -1.80 -17.48
CA GLY A 170 -3.24 -1.05 -17.58
C GLY A 170 -3.20 0.34 -16.93
N CYS A 171 -2.04 0.78 -16.44
CA CYS A 171 -1.89 2.03 -15.67
C CYS A 171 -0.88 3.00 -16.26
N ASP A 172 -1.10 4.29 -16.00
CA ASP A 172 -0.16 5.35 -16.36
C ASP A 172 0.99 5.42 -15.35
N THR A 173 0.69 5.19 -14.07
CA THR A 173 1.63 5.19 -12.96
C THR A 173 1.51 3.91 -12.14
N VAL A 174 2.64 3.33 -11.74
CA VAL A 174 2.69 2.19 -10.82
C VAL A 174 3.53 2.54 -9.61
N LEU A 175 2.98 2.29 -8.42
CA LEU A 175 3.62 2.50 -7.13
C LEU A 175 3.62 1.16 -6.38
N VAL A 176 4.77 0.47 -6.42
CA VAL A 176 4.86 -0.97 -6.10
C VAL A 176 5.93 -1.26 -5.05
N ASP A 177 5.87 -2.49 -4.52
CA ASP A 177 6.79 -3.03 -3.51
C ASP A 177 8.27 -2.80 -3.84
N GLY A 178 8.93 -2.09 -2.93
CA GLY A 178 10.33 -1.72 -2.91
C GLY A 178 11.08 -2.32 -1.71
N THR A 179 10.54 -3.34 -1.05
CA THR A 179 11.00 -3.77 0.28
C THR A 179 12.45 -4.23 0.29
N PHE A 180 12.82 -5.20 -0.56
CA PHE A 180 14.16 -5.82 -0.55
C PHE A 180 14.81 -5.82 -1.92
N TRP A 181 16.09 -5.47 -1.97
CA TRP A 181 16.93 -5.54 -3.17
C TRP A 181 17.20 -6.98 -3.59
N SER A 182 17.59 -7.83 -2.62
CA SER A 182 17.88 -9.25 -2.85
C SER A 182 17.06 -10.17 -1.92
N GLU A 183 16.97 -11.44 -2.30
CA GLU A 183 16.23 -12.47 -1.55
C GLU A 183 16.77 -12.68 -0.11
N ASP A 184 18.07 -12.49 0.07
CA ASP A 184 18.81 -12.74 1.31
C ASP A 184 19.23 -11.46 2.05
N GLU A 185 18.70 -10.30 1.68
CA GLU A 185 19.09 -8.99 2.20
C GLU A 185 19.14 -8.94 3.74
N MET A 186 18.08 -9.42 4.40
CA MET A 186 18.01 -9.45 5.87
C MET A 186 19.07 -10.34 6.52
N VAL A 187 19.46 -11.42 5.83
CA VAL A 187 20.48 -12.36 6.28
C VAL A 187 21.86 -11.72 6.13
N VAL A 188 22.13 -11.11 4.98
CA VAL A 188 23.39 -10.41 4.68
C VAL A 188 23.60 -9.20 5.60
N ALA A 189 22.53 -8.45 5.88
CA ALA A 189 22.55 -7.31 6.80
C ALA A 189 22.64 -7.73 8.29
N GLY A 190 22.50 -9.02 8.61
CA GLY A 190 22.52 -9.52 9.99
C GLY A 190 21.28 -9.13 10.82
N LEU A 191 20.20 -8.71 10.17
CA LEU A 191 18.97 -8.23 10.82
C LEU A 191 17.92 -9.33 11.02
N GLY A 192 18.10 -10.50 10.39
CA GLY A 192 17.16 -11.60 10.50
C GLY A 192 17.62 -12.87 9.81
N LYS A 193 16.77 -13.90 9.89
CA LYS A 193 16.97 -15.20 9.23
C LYS A 193 15.98 -15.47 8.10
N LYS A 194 15.02 -14.56 7.90
CA LYS A 194 13.95 -14.70 6.91
C LYS A 194 14.41 -14.16 5.58
N HIS A 195 14.04 -14.84 4.51
CA HIS A 195 14.19 -14.37 3.15
C HIS A 195 13.00 -13.48 2.73
N ALA A 196 13.15 -12.73 1.64
CA ALA A 196 12.08 -11.87 1.12
C ALA A 196 10.78 -12.66 0.86
N ALA A 197 10.88 -13.85 0.24
CA ALA A 197 9.72 -14.70 -0.01
C ALA A 197 9.06 -15.22 1.28
N ASP A 198 9.80 -15.40 2.38
CA ASP A 198 9.25 -15.76 3.68
C ASP A 198 8.34 -14.66 4.24
N MET A 199 8.65 -13.42 3.90
CA MET A 199 7.92 -12.22 4.30
C MET A 199 6.82 -11.83 3.30
N GLY A 200 6.83 -12.40 2.10
CA GLY A 200 5.80 -12.16 1.09
C GLY A 200 6.11 -10.99 0.16
N HIS A 201 7.41 -10.74 -0.08
CA HIS A 201 7.88 -9.66 -0.95
C HIS A 201 8.69 -10.23 -2.11
N LEU A 202 8.51 -9.67 -3.29
CA LEU A 202 9.34 -9.94 -4.47
C LEU A 202 10.59 -9.04 -4.42
N PRO A 203 11.81 -9.60 -4.38
CA PRO A 203 13.01 -8.79 -4.47
C PRO A 203 13.10 -7.96 -5.74
N GLN A 204 13.81 -6.84 -5.70
CA GLN A 204 14.07 -6.04 -6.90
C GLN A 204 14.91 -6.80 -7.93
N CYS A 205 16.00 -7.44 -7.48
CA CYS A 205 16.85 -8.25 -8.32
C CYS A 205 16.22 -9.60 -8.66
N ASP A 206 16.65 -10.17 -9.79
CA ASP A 206 16.41 -11.58 -10.06
C ASP A 206 17.04 -12.45 -8.98
N GLY A 207 16.34 -13.52 -8.60
CA GLY A 207 16.78 -14.43 -7.56
C GLY A 207 16.50 -15.90 -7.87
N PRO A 208 16.71 -16.80 -6.90
CA PRO A 208 16.47 -18.23 -7.04
C PRO A 208 15.02 -18.58 -7.42
N HIS A 209 14.08 -17.69 -7.12
CA HIS A 209 12.65 -17.85 -7.39
C HIS A 209 12.19 -17.25 -8.72
N GLY A 210 13.12 -16.69 -9.51
CA GLY A 210 12.87 -16.19 -10.86
C GLY A 210 13.09 -14.68 -11.01
N PRO A 211 12.44 -14.06 -12.02
CA PRO A 211 12.48 -12.62 -12.28
C PRO A 211 12.13 -11.77 -11.05
N GLY A 212 12.94 -10.74 -10.78
CA GLY A 212 12.65 -9.74 -9.75
C GLY A 212 11.73 -8.61 -10.23
N MET A 213 11.41 -7.69 -9.32
CA MET A 213 10.56 -6.53 -9.61
C MET A 213 11.14 -5.66 -10.73
N LEU A 214 12.47 -5.52 -10.85
CA LEU A 214 13.07 -4.70 -11.91
C LEU A 214 12.75 -5.25 -13.30
N ARG A 215 12.78 -6.58 -13.50
CA ARG A 215 12.41 -7.17 -14.79
C ARG A 215 10.92 -7.00 -15.09
N ALA A 216 10.07 -7.04 -14.06
CA ALA A 216 8.65 -6.77 -14.21
C ALA A 216 8.40 -5.31 -14.64
N LEU A 217 9.11 -4.36 -14.02
CA LEU A 217 9.02 -2.94 -14.31
C LEU A 217 9.64 -2.56 -15.66
N ASP A 218 10.74 -3.18 -16.09
CA ASP A 218 11.31 -2.97 -17.43
C ASP A 218 10.28 -3.27 -18.53
N ALA A 219 9.49 -4.32 -18.32
CA ALA A 219 8.49 -4.77 -19.28
C ALA A 219 7.14 -4.04 -19.12
N CYS A 220 6.97 -3.27 -18.04
CA CYS A 220 5.75 -2.52 -17.75
C CYS A 220 5.59 -1.30 -18.67
N ALA A 221 4.39 -1.14 -19.23
CA ALA A 221 4.03 -0.02 -20.11
C ALA A 221 3.78 1.32 -19.38
N ALA A 222 3.69 1.31 -18.05
CA ALA A 222 3.46 2.52 -17.25
C ALA A 222 4.56 3.55 -17.49
N ARG A 223 4.16 4.82 -17.57
CA ARG A 223 5.07 5.95 -17.83
C ARG A 223 5.91 6.27 -16.61
N ARG A 224 5.31 6.13 -15.43
CA ARG A 224 5.95 6.43 -14.14
C ARG A 224 5.97 5.18 -13.27
N LYS A 225 7.15 4.81 -12.78
CA LYS A 225 7.41 3.57 -12.05
C LYS A 225 8.10 3.94 -10.75
N VAL A 226 7.46 3.68 -9.62
CA VAL A 226 7.94 4.13 -8.32
C VAL A 226 7.96 2.96 -7.35
N LEU A 227 9.08 2.74 -6.68
CA LEU A 227 9.22 1.78 -5.59
C LEU A 227 8.86 2.47 -4.27
N ILE A 228 8.02 1.82 -3.45
CA ILE A 228 7.61 2.28 -2.10
C ILE A 228 7.71 1.13 -1.09
N HIS A 229 7.52 1.41 0.20
CA HIS A 229 7.59 0.40 1.25
C HIS A 229 8.99 -0.24 1.31
N ILE A 230 10.00 0.60 1.45
CA ILE A 230 11.42 0.21 1.34
C ILE A 230 11.94 -0.15 2.72
N ASN A 231 12.52 -1.34 2.88
CA ASN A 231 13.07 -1.74 4.17
C ASN A 231 14.36 -0.95 4.48
N ASN A 232 14.63 -0.74 5.76
CA ASN A 232 15.81 0.00 6.22
C ASN A 232 17.16 -0.62 5.80
N SER A 233 17.19 -1.91 5.46
CA SER A 233 18.39 -2.59 4.96
C SER A 233 18.63 -2.43 3.46
N ASN A 234 17.68 -1.84 2.74
CA ASN A 234 17.73 -1.86 1.28
C ASN A 234 18.79 -0.85 0.79
N PRO A 235 19.79 -1.28 0.00
CA PRO A 235 20.87 -0.41 -0.47
C PRO A 235 20.39 0.73 -1.38
N ILE A 236 19.16 0.67 -1.93
CA ILE A 236 18.61 1.78 -2.73
C ILE A 236 18.35 3.06 -1.91
N LEU A 237 18.40 2.96 -0.57
CA LEU A 237 18.36 4.10 0.34
C LEU A 237 19.69 4.88 0.37
N ASP A 238 20.81 4.27 -0.03
CA ASP A 238 22.06 4.99 -0.28
C ASP A 238 21.96 5.71 -1.63
N GLU A 239 21.78 7.04 -1.59
CA GLU A 239 21.55 7.85 -2.79
C GLU A 239 22.74 7.83 -3.77
N ASP A 240 23.95 7.62 -3.26
CA ASP A 240 25.19 7.53 -4.04
C ASP A 240 25.55 6.08 -4.39
N GLY A 241 24.74 5.11 -3.95
CA GLY A 241 24.96 3.68 -4.11
C GLY A 241 24.76 3.18 -5.55
N PRO A 242 25.44 2.08 -5.94
CA PRO A 242 25.30 1.51 -7.28
C PRO A 242 23.88 0.98 -7.56
N GLU A 243 23.17 0.50 -6.55
CA GLU A 243 21.78 0.05 -6.66
C GLU A 243 20.83 1.21 -6.97
N ARG A 244 21.02 2.36 -6.32
CA ARG A 244 20.28 3.59 -6.65
C ARG A 244 20.58 4.06 -8.07
N ALA A 245 21.84 4.03 -8.49
CA ALA A 245 22.23 4.39 -9.86
C ALA A 245 21.61 3.45 -10.92
N GLU A 246 21.44 2.16 -10.61
CA GLU A 246 20.73 1.20 -11.47
C GLU A 246 19.26 1.59 -11.68
N LEU A 247 18.56 1.97 -10.60
CA LEU A 247 17.16 2.41 -10.69
C LEU A 247 17.01 3.66 -11.58
N VAL A 248 17.91 4.65 -11.41
CA VAL A 248 17.95 5.85 -12.25
C VAL A 248 18.15 5.48 -13.72
N ARG A 249 19.06 4.56 -14.04
CA ARG A 249 19.28 4.11 -15.43
C ARG A 249 18.05 3.44 -16.04
N ARG A 250 17.21 2.80 -15.23
CA ARG A 250 15.96 2.15 -15.66
C ARG A 250 14.75 3.10 -15.67
N GLY A 251 14.91 4.33 -15.21
CA GLY A 251 13.79 5.27 -15.05
C GLY A 251 12.81 4.82 -13.97
N ILE A 252 13.29 4.15 -12.92
CA ILE A 252 12.51 3.72 -11.76
C ILE A 252 12.83 4.67 -10.61
N GLU A 253 11.80 5.31 -10.07
CA GLU A 253 11.91 6.23 -8.94
C GLU A 253 11.86 5.48 -7.61
N VAL A 254 12.49 6.06 -6.58
CA VAL A 254 12.41 5.59 -5.20
C VAL A 254 11.59 6.61 -4.42
N ALA A 255 10.47 6.18 -3.83
CA ALA A 255 9.62 7.05 -3.04
C ALA A 255 10.36 7.58 -1.80
N PHE A 256 10.02 8.80 -1.40
CA PHE A 256 10.53 9.45 -0.20
C PHE A 256 9.40 10.20 0.52
N ASP A 257 9.57 10.45 1.80
CA ASP A 257 8.57 11.16 2.61
C ASP A 257 8.34 12.58 2.07
N GLY A 258 7.07 12.93 1.81
CA GLY A 258 6.68 14.20 1.20
C GLY A 258 6.72 14.22 -0.33
N MET A 259 7.03 13.10 -0.99
CA MET A 259 6.91 12.99 -2.44
C MET A 259 5.46 13.20 -2.90
N GLU A 260 5.25 14.12 -3.85
CA GLU A 260 3.97 14.35 -4.49
C GLU A 260 3.96 13.78 -5.92
N LEU A 261 2.88 13.08 -6.27
CA LEU A 261 2.66 12.49 -7.58
C LEU A 261 1.40 13.11 -8.20
N GLU A 262 1.55 13.86 -9.28
CA GLU A 262 0.45 14.22 -10.16
C GLU A 262 0.35 13.16 -11.26
N ILE A 263 -0.86 12.61 -11.47
CA ILE A 263 -1.09 11.56 -12.47
C ILE A 263 -1.74 12.09 -13.72
#